data_AF-A0A962TEX7-F1
#
_entry.id   AF-A0A962TEX7-F1
#
_cell.length_a   1.000
_cell.length_b   1.000
_cell.length_c   1.000
_cell.angle_alpha   90.00
_cell.angle_beta   90.00
_cell.angle_gamma   90.00
#
_symmetry.space_group_name_H-M   'P 1'
#
loop_
_entity.id
_entity.type
_entity.pdbx_description
1 polymer ?
#
loop_
_entity_poly.entity_id
_entity_poly.type
_entity_poly.pdbx_seq_one_letter_code
_entity_poly.pdbx_strand_id
1 'polypeptide(L)'
;MNTPAERQKVRLAMLMIERKYKPWIQNHSNYRFLYTMNDQEFDSCIVFLDPAPFSQRLFLETGASHITGCVVAGFVSRRLTPHKMYINRTQASSSTVIHELLHFLTHDNFHQSVSGIMNEGVTEYFTRKTLSRAVTEDDDDFKTGRAAYEQELQRIRGMRCVIKTVYNPMTAPDRNVTIGGARSADPKYAARTQDFMKRAYFRGEQAMIDLLNETF
;
A
#
# COMPACT_ATOMS: atom_id res chain seq x y z
N MET A 1 -6.61 9.38 -23.10
CA MET A 1 -6.05 8.05 -23.39
C MET A 1 -4.62 8.05 -22.90
N ASN A 2 -4.12 6.92 -22.39
CA ASN A 2 -2.73 6.87 -21.93
C ASN A 2 -1.78 6.77 -23.12
N THR A 3 -0.59 7.32 -22.96
CA THR A 3 0.52 7.15 -23.89
C THR A 3 1.15 5.74 -23.71
N PRO A 4 1.85 5.21 -24.73
CA PRO A 4 2.58 3.95 -24.59
C PRO A 4 3.60 3.95 -23.44
N ALA A 5 4.26 5.08 -23.19
CA ALA A 5 5.22 5.23 -22.10
C ALA A 5 4.55 5.14 -20.71
N GLU A 6 3.38 5.75 -20.54
CA GLU A 6 2.59 5.64 -19.31
C GLU A 6 2.15 4.19 -19.04
N ARG A 7 1.65 3.49 -20.07
CA ARG A 7 1.31 2.06 -19.94
C ARG A 7 2.51 1.22 -19.54
N GLN A 8 3.65 1.46 -20.17
CA GLN A 8 4.89 0.75 -19.86
C GLN A 8 5.35 1.00 -18.42
N LYS A 9 5.22 2.24 -17.92
CA LYS A 9 5.55 2.60 -16.54
C LYS A 9 4.74 1.77 -15.53
N VAL A 10 3.44 1.64 -15.74
CA VAL A 10 2.56 0.84 -14.89
C VAL A 10 2.89 -0.65 -14.99
N ARG A 11 3.15 -1.17 -16.19
CA ARG A 11 3.56 -2.58 -16.39
C ARG A 11 4.85 -2.91 -15.64
N LEU A 12 5.85 -2.01 -15.70
CA LEU A 12 7.09 -2.16 -14.94
C LEU A 12 6.84 -2.13 -13.43
N ALA A 13 6.02 -1.20 -12.94
CA ALA A 13 5.64 -1.13 -11.54
C ALA A 13 4.94 -2.42 -11.07
N MET A 14 4.01 -2.97 -11.86
CA MET A 14 3.37 -4.26 -11.59
C MET A 14 4.37 -5.41 -11.48
N LEU A 15 5.36 -5.48 -12.38
CA LEU A 15 6.42 -6.49 -12.31
C LEU A 15 7.26 -6.34 -11.04
N MET A 16 7.54 -5.12 -10.59
CA MET A 16 8.27 -4.87 -9.34
C MET A 16 7.48 -5.34 -8.12
N ILE A 17 6.17 -5.03 -8.07
CA ILE A 17 5.26 -5.47 -7.01
C ILE A 17 5.16 -7.01 -7.02
N GLU A 18 4.97 -7.61 -8.19
CA GLU A 18 4.87 -9.08 -8.35
C GLU A 18 6.11 -9.78 -7.78
N ARG A 19 7.31 -9.33 -8.13
CA ARG A 19 8.58 -9.91 -7.62
C ARG A 19 8.65 -9.99 -6.09
N LYS A 20 7.95 -9.11 -5.37
CA LYS A 20 7.93 -9.11 -3.90
C LYS A 20 6.69 -9.76 -3.31
N TYR A 21 5.54 -9.62 -3.94
CA TYR A 21 4.24 -9.88 -3.32
C TYR A 21 3.37 -10.89 -4.07
N LYS A 22 3.86 -11.54 -5.14
CA LYS A 22 3.09 -12.52 -5.92
C LYS A 22 2.22 -13.48 -5.10
N PRO A 23 2.71 -14.16 -4.02
CA PRO A 23 1.88 -15.09 -3.25
C PRO A 23 0.68 -14.46 -2.53
N TRP A 24 0.70 -13.13 -2.38
CA TRP A 24 -0.31 -12.35 -1.66
C TRP A 24 -1.32 -11.70 -2.61
N ILE A 25 -0.89 -11.29 -3.80
CA ILE A 25 -1.72 -10.55 -4.76
C ILE A 25 -2.32 -11.43 -5.86
N GLN A 26 -1.77 -12.62 -6.13
CA GLN A 26 -2.13 -13.42 -7.32
C GLN A 26 -3.61 -13.82 -7.41
N ASN A 27 -4.30 -13.89 -6.27
CA ASN A 27 -5.72 -14.23 -6.18
C ASN A 27 -6.63 -13.00 -6.07
N HIS A 28 -6.06 -11.79 -6.03
CA HIS A 28 -6.84 -10.56 -5.96
C HIS A 28 -7.55 -10.31 -7.29
N SER A 29 -8.83 -9.93 -7.25
CA SER A 29 -9.65 -9.65 -8.44
C SER A 29 -8.98 -8.62 -9.35
N ASN A 30 -8.57 -7.49 -8.75
CA ASN A 30 -7.84 -6.42 -9.44
C ASN A 30 -6.48 -6.88 -10.02
N TYR A 31 -5.80 -7.86 -9.41
CA TYR A 31 -4.53 -8.36 -9.94
C TYR A 31 -4.71 -9.19 -11.22
N ARG A 32 -5.63 -10.17 -11.21
CA ARG A 32 -5.89 -11.01 -12.39
C ARG A 32 -6.39 -10.17 -13.57
N PHE A 33 -7.18 -9.16 -13.25
CA PHE A 33 -7.68 -8.19 -14.20
C PHE A 33 -6.52 -7.46 -14.90
N LEU A 34 -5.56 -6.88 -14.16
CA LEU A 34 -4.43 -6.13 -14.75
C LEU A 34 -3.52 -6.93 -15.72
N TYR A 35 -3.46 -8.26 -15.63
CA TYR A 35 -2.65 -9.10 -16.54
C TYR A 35 -3.38 -9.56 -17.79
N THR A 36 -4.71 -9.58 -17.75
CA THR A 36 -5.53 -10.12 -18.85
C THR A 36 -6.11 -9.03 -19.75
N MET A 37 -5.95 -7.77 -19.36
CA MET A 37 -6.50 -6.61 -20.05
C MET A 37 -5.75 -6.28 -21.34
N ASN A 38 -6.52 -5.99 -22.38
CA ASN A 38 -6.00 -5.29 -23.55
C ASN A 38 -5.77 -3.79 -23.23
N ASP A 39 -5.13 -3.06 -24.13
CA ASP A 39 -4.80 -1.64 -23.93
C ASP A 39 -6.04 -0.75 -23.69
N GLN A 40 -7.19 -1.08 -24.29
CA GLN A 40 -8.43 -0.33 -24.12
C GLN A 40 -9.03 -0.52 -22.72
N GLU A 41 -9.04 -1.76 -22.24
CA GLU A 41 -9.50 -2.07 -20.88
C GLU A 41 -8.56 -1.44 -19.86
N PHE A 42 -7.24 -1.55 -20.07
CA PHE A 42 -6.22 -0.92 -19.22
C PHE A 42 -6.47 0.59 -19.07
N ASP A 43 -6.68 1.27 -20.20
CA ASP A 43 -6.94 2.72 -20.22
C ASP A 43 -8.29 3.12 -19.61
N SER A 44 -9.20 2.17 -19.41
CA SER A 44 -10.49 2.43 -18.74
C SER A 44 -10.38 2.40 -17.21
N CYS A 45 -9.34 1.76 -16.68
CA CYS A 45 -9.13 1.55 -15.25
C CYS A 45 -7.95 2.33 -14.69
N ILE A 46 -6.92 2.56 -15.49
CA ILE A 46 -5.76 3.35 -15.10
C ILE A 46 -5.72 4.57 -16.01
N VAL A 47 -5.84 5.76 -15.43
CA VAL A 47 -6.01 6.99 -16.21
C VAL A 47 -5.00 8.04 -15.76
N PHE A 48 -4.09 8.40 -16.68
CA PHE A 48 -3.21 9.54 -16.50
C PHE A 48 -3.93 10.81 -16.97
N LEU A 49 -3.97 11.81 -16.09
CA LEU A 49 -4.63 13.08 -16.32
C LEU A 49 -3.65 14.24 -16.16
N ASP A 50 -3.81 15.27 -16.97
CA ASP A 50 -3.13 16.55 -16.72
C ASP A 50 -3.63 17.17 -15.39
N PRO A 51 -2.87 18.09 -14.78
CA PRO A 51 -3.14 18.57 -13.42
C PRO A 51 -4.56 19.12 -13.19
N ALA A 52 -5.10 19.89 -14.15
CA ALA A 52 -6.44 20.46 -14.02
C ALA A 52 -7.55 19.38 -14.09
N PRO A 53 -7.62 18.51 -15.12
CA PRO A 53 -8.54 17.38 -15.13
C PRO A 53 -8.40 16.43 -13.95
N PHE A 54 -7.16 16.20 -13.47
CA PHE A 54 -6.91 15.38 -12.29
C PHE A 54 -7.57 15.97 -11.04
N SER A 55 -7.37 17.27 -10.79
CA SER A 55 -7.92 17.97 -9.62
C SER A 55 -9.46 17.94 -9.62
N GLN A 56 -10.08 18.15 -10.78
CA GLN A 56 -11.53 18.05 -10.93
C GLN A 56 -12.03 16.64 -10.60
N ARG A 57 -11.36 15.60 -11.13
CA ARG A 57 -11.75 14.21 -10.90
C ARG A 57 -11.58 13.83 -9.42
N LEU A 58 -10.50 14.26 -8.77
CA LEU A 58 -10.26 14.05 -7.35
C LEU A 58 -11.38 14.64 -6.49
N PHE A 59 -11.80 15.87 -6.76
CA PHE A 59 -12.93 16.51 -6.08
C PHE A 59 -14.24 15.71 -6.25
N LEU A 60 -14.57 15.28 -7.46
CA LEU A 60 -15.81 14.53 -7.75
C LEU A 60 -15.86 13.15 -7.06
N GLU A 61 -14.74 12.45 -7.00
CA GLU A 61 -14.66 11.08 -6.50
C GLU A 61 -14.49 11.02 -4.97
N THR A 62 -13.85 12.01 -4.36
CA THR A 62 -13.54 12.00 -2.92
C THR A 62 -14.34 13.03 -2.11
N GLY A 63 -14.93 14.04 -2.76
CA GLY A 63 -15.60 15.14 -2.07
C GLY A 63 -14.65 16.06 -1.28
N ALA A 64 -13.33 15.85 -1.39
CA ALA A 64 -12.34 16.63 -0.64
C ALA A 64 -12.22 18.04 -1.22
N SER A 65 -12.66 19.05 -0.47
CA SER A 65 -12.54 20.48 -0.80
C SER A 65 -11.14 21.05 -0.56
N HIS A 66 -10.34 20.41 0.30
CA HIS A 66 -8.95 20.79 0.57
C HIS A 66 -8.11 19.55 0.91
N ILE A 67 -7.10 19.28 0.10
CA ILE A 67 -6.09 18.26 0.38
C ILE A 67 -4.99 18.95 1.18
N THR A 68 -5.02 18.80 2.49
CA THR A 68 -3.98 19.32 3.38
C THR A 68 -2.76 18.41 3.36
N GLY A 69 -1.59 18.98 3.03
CA GLY A 69 -0.28 18.51 3.51
C GLY A 69 0.53 17.58 2.61
N CYS A 70 -0.06 16.96 1.59
CA CYS A 70 0.66 16.16 0.60
C CYS A 70 0.08 16.43 -0.79
N VAL A 71 0.90 16.76 -1.79
CA VAL A 71 0.37 16.94 -3.15
C VAL A 71 -0.10 15.56 -3.61
N VAL A 72 -1.41 15.36 -3.73
CA VAL A 72 -1.98 14.09 -4.16
C VAL A 72 -1.57 13.85 -5.61
N ALA A 73 -0.61 12.96 -5.79
CA ALA A 73 -0.03 12.62 -7.09
C ALA A 73 -0.83 11.53 -7.82
N GLY A 74 -1.72 10.85 -7.11
CA GLY A 74 -2.69 9.90 -7.64
C GLY A 74 -3.72 9.51 -6.59
N PHE A 75 -4.75 8.78 -7.00
CA PHE A 75 -5.71 8.16 -6.08
C PHE A 75 -6.45 6.99 -6.74
N VAL A 76 -7.06 6.15 -5.92
CA VAL A 76 -7.93 5.04 -6.37
C VAL A 76 -9.39 5.31 -6.01
N SER A 77 -10.26 5.47 -7.01
CA SER A 77 -11.71 5.45 -6.82
C SER A 77 -12.21 4.01 -6.70
N ARG A 78 -12.76 3.70 -5.52
CA ARG A 78 -13.40 2.41 -5.21
C ARG A 78 -14.91 2.39 -5.46
N ARG A 79 -15.48 3.49 -5.98
CA ARG A 79 -16.92 3.59 -6.29
C ARG A 79 -17.37 2.66 -7.43
N LEU A 80 -16.42 2.25 -8.27
CA LEU A 80 -16.66 1.39 -9.42
C LEU A 80 -15.92 0.06 -9.23
N THR A 81 -16.48 -1.00 -9.77
CA THR A 81 -15.82 -2.29 -9.93
C THR A 81 -15.75 -2.61 -11.41
N PRO A 82 -14.56 -2.82 -11.99
CA PRO A 82 -13.24 -2.73 -11.36
C PRO A 82 -12.93 -1.30 -10.90
N HIS A 83 -12.12 -1.17 -9.84
CA HIS A 83 -11.70 0.13 -9.34
C HIS A 83 -11.00 0.95 -10.43
N LYS A 84 -10.95 2.27 -10.24
CA LYS A 84 -10.23 3.17 -11.14
C LYS A 84 -9.10 3.86 -10.42
N MET A 85 -7.92 3.82 -11.00
CA MET A 85 -6.74 4.54 -10.55
C MET A 85 -6.55 5.78 -11.44
N TYR A 86 -6.40 6.93 -10.81
CA TYR A 86 -6.10 8.19 -11.48
C TYR A 86 -4.72 8.67 -11.04
N ILE A 87 -3.89 9.09 -11.99
CA ILE A 87 -2.54 9.60 -11.71
C ILE A 87 -2.38 10.97 -12.35
N ASN A 88 -1.82 11.92 -11.59
CA ASN A 88 -1.43 13.21 -12.12
C ASN A 88 -0.18 13.04 -12.99
N ARG A 89 -0.30 13.32 -14.29
CA ARG A 89 0.74 13.11 -15.29
C ARG A 89 2.05 13.82 -14.94
N THR A 90 1.99 15.01 -14.37
CA THR A 90 3.20 15.79 -14.01
C THR A 90 3.91 15.27 -12.75
N GLN A 91 3.29 14.34 -12.02
CA GLN A 91 3.81 13.79 -10.76
C GLN A 91 3.93 12.25 -10.80
N ALA A 92 3.85 11.68 -12.00
CA ALA A 92 3.86 10.24 -12.25
C ALA A 92 5.27 9.63 -12.13
N SER A 93 5.94 9.76 -10.98
CA SER A 93 7.20 9.06 -10.71
C SER A 93 6.96 7.55 -10.58
N SER A 94 8.02 6.74 -10.68
CA SER A 94 7.94 5.29 -10.45
C SER A 94 7.38 4.97 -9.07
N SER A 95 7.74 5.77 -8.07
CA SER A 95 7.19 5.67 -6.72
C SER A 95 5.68 5.90 -6.70
N THR A 96 5.21 7.03 -7.25
CA THR A 96 3.79 7.36 -7.31
C THR A 96 2.98 6.23 -7.94
N VAL A 97 3.45 5.71 -9.07
CA VAL A 97 2.75 4.61 -9.77
C VAL A 97 2.69 3.35 -8.91
N ILE A 98 3.78 3.00 -8.22
CA ILE A 98 3.81 1.84 -7.32
C ILE A 98 2.88 2.04 -6.12
N HIS A 99 2.89 3.23 -5.52
CA HIS A 99 2.04 3.58 -4.37
C HIS A 99 0.56 3.45 -4.70
N GLU A 100 0.14 4.04 -5.81
CA GLU A 100 -1.27 3.97 -6.24
C GLU A 100 -1.66 2.56 -6.69
N LEU A 101 -0.75 1.81 -7.33
CA LEU A 101 -1.01 0.40 -7.63
C LEU A 101 -1.14 -0.46 -6.37
N LEU A 102 -0.40 -0.15 -5.30
CA LEU A 102 -0.55 -0.84 -4.02
C LEU A 102 -1.91 -0.52 -3.39
N HIS A 103 -2.36 0.74 -3.43
CA HIS A 103 -3.75 1.09 -3.10
C HIS A 103 -4.75 0.32 -3.95
N PHE A 104 -4.51 0.19 -5.25
CA PHE A 104 -5.38 -0.54 -6.18
C PHE A 104 -5.48 -2.03 -5.87
N LEU A 105 -4.38 -2.61 -5.37
CA LEU A 105 -4.26 -4.01 -4.98
C LEU A 105 -4.58 -4.25 -3.49
N THR A 106 -4.89 -3.21 -2.73
CA THR A 106 -5.28 -3.32 -1.33
C THR A 106 -6.69 -3.89 -1.24
N HIS A 107 -6.88 -4.85 -0.35
CA HIS A 107 -8.17 -5.48 -0.12
C HIS A 107 -9.18 -4.47 0.46
N ASP A 108 -10.44 -4.52 0.01
CA ASP A 108 -11.49 -3.60 0.46
C ASP A 108 -11.67 -3.61 1.98
N ASN A 109 -11.70 -4.80 2.59
CA ASN A 109 -11.83 -4.93 4.04
C ASN A 109 -10.73 -4.19 4.82
N PHE A 110 -9.48 -4.20 4.33
CA PHE A 110 -8.40 -3.46 4.96
C PHE A 110 -8.66 -1.96 4.85
N HIS A 111 -8.92 -1.47 3.63
CA HIS A 111 -9.18 -0.06 3.37
C HIS A 111 -10.33 0.51 4.20
N GLN A 112 -11.39 -0.28 4.43
CA GLN A 112 -12.56 0.14 5.20
C GLN A 112 -12.37 0.08 6.72
N SER A 113 -11.49 -0.82 7.19
CA SER A 113 -11.37 -1.12 8.63
C SER A 113 -10.22 -0.39 9.33
N VAL A 114 -9.36 0.30 8.59
CA VAL A 114 -8.25 1.09 9.17
C VAL A 114 -8.43 2.58 8.88
N SER A 115 -7.81 3.43 9.71
CA SER A 115 -7.81 4.87 9.46
C SER A 115 -7.08 5.21 8.16
N GLY A 116 -7.46 6.32 7.51
CA GLY A 116 -6.80 6.77 6.28
C GLY A 116 -5.29 6.96 6.44
N ILE A 117 -4.85 7.46 7.60
CA ILE A 117 -3.43 7.63 7.94
C ILE A 117 -2.71 6.27 7.96
N MET A 118 -3.32 5.26 8.61
CA MET A 118 -2.74 3.92 8.67
C MET A 118 -2.69 3.27 7.28
N ASN A 119 -3.74 3.46 6.46
CA ASN A 119 -3.77 2.95 5.10
C ASN A 119 -2.64 3.54 4.23
N GLU A 120 -2.46 4.86 4.25
CA GLU A 120 -1.35 5.52 3.54
C GLU A 120 0.02 5.06 4.07
N GLY A 121 0.17 4.96 5.40
CA GLY A 121 1.43 4.54 6.02
C GLY A 121 1.84 3.11 5.63
N VAL A 122 0.89 2.15 5.66
CA VAL A 122 1.17 0.76 5.27
C VAL A 122 1.44 0.66 3.77
N THR A 123 0.71 1.42 2.94
CA THR A 123 0.95 1.50 1.51
C THR A 123 2.36 2.00 1.22
N GLU A 124 2.76 3.13 1.81
CA GLU A 124 4.10 3.70 1.67
C GLU A 124 5.20 2.74 2.15
N TYR A 125 4.96 2.01 3.25
CA TYR A 125 5.87 0.97 3.71
C TYR A 125 6.11 -0.09 2.61
N PHE A 126 5.06 -0.53 1.92
CA PHE A 126 5.18 -1.46 0.80
C PHE A 126 5.77 -0.82 -0.47
N THR A 127 5.50 0.46 -0.75
CA THR A 127 6.12 1.23 -1.83
C THR A 127 7.64 1.20 -1.68
N ARG A 128 8.15 1.60 -0.51
CA ARG A 128 9.60 1.58 -0.23
C ARG A 128 10.20 0.18 -0.26
N LYS A 129 9.46 -0.82 0.21
CA LYS A 129 9.91 -2.21 0.11
C LYS A 129 9.99 -2.66 -1.34
N THR A 130 9.10 -2.24 -2.22
CA THR A 130 9.15 -2.54 -3.65
C THR A 130 10.36 -1.87 -4.30
N LEU A 131 10.59 -0.58 -3.98
CA LEU A 131 11.68 0.22 -4.54
C LEU A 131 13.07 -0.17 -4.01
N SER A 132 13.22 -0.78 -2.84
CA SER A 132 14.52 -1.07 -2.20
C SER A 132 15.41 -2.14 -2.88
N ARG A 133 15.14 -2.49 -4.13
CA ARG A 133 16.11 -3.13 -5.07
C ARG A 133 16.53 -2.21 -6.25
N ALA A 134 16.01 -0.99 -6.27
CA ALA A 134 16.20 0.05 -7.28
C ALA A 134 16.63 1.41 -6.66
N VAL A 135 16.90 1.47 -5.35
CA VAL A 135 17.50 2.66 -4.72
C VAL A 135 18.99 2.64 -4.98
N THR A 136 19.36 2.89 -6.25
CA THR A 136 20.56 3.69 -6.54
C THR A 136 20.18 5.14 -6.27
N GLU A 137 21.14 5.93 -5.85
CA GLU A 137 21.02 7.20 -5.10
C GLU A 137 20.35 8.38 -5.84
N ASP A 138 19.58 8.15 -6.90
CA ASP A 138 19.06 9.19 -7.81
C ASP A 138 17.54 9.44 -7.74
N ASP A 139 16.76 8.78 -6.87
CA ASP A 139 15.33 9.10 -6.69
C ASP A 139 15.16 10.35 -5.79
N ASP A 140 15.54 11.50 -6.35
CA ASP A 140 15.52 12.83 -5.73
C ASP A 140 14.10 13.43 -5.59
N ASP A 141 13.06 12.66 -5.94
CA ASP A 141 11.64 13.08 -5.96
C ASP A 141 10.97 13.09 -4.57
N PHE A 142 11.64 12.64 -3.50
CA PHE A 142 11.05 12.50 -2.16
C PHE A 142 11.38 13.63 -1.16
N LYS A 143 11.86 14.78 -1.65
CA LYS A 143 12.33 15.88 -0.78
C LYS A 143 11.22 16.63 -0.03
N THR A 144 9.95 16.47 -0.37
CA THR A 144 8.84 17.14 0.33
C THR A 144 8.00 16.15 1.14
N GLY A 145 7.90 16.35 2.47
CA GLY A 145 7.12 15.50 3.39
C GLY A 145 7.91 14.47 4.21
N ARG A 146 9.24 14.39 4.03
CA ARG A 146 10.14 13.40 4.65
C ARG A 146 9.95 13.20 6.16
N ALA A 147 9.70 14.27 6.92
CA ALA A 147 9.58 14.18 8.39
C ALA A 147 8.31 13.45 8.89
N ALA A 148 7.13 13.74 8.30
CA ALA A 148 5.87 13.10 8.72
C ALA A 148 5.81 11.63 8.26
N TYR A 149 6.29 11.36 7.05
CA TYR A 149 6.39 10.00 6.52
C TYR A 149 7.45 9.16 7.25
N GLU A 150 8.59 9.73 7.62
CA GLU A 150 9.62 9.01 8.39
C GLU A 150 9.10 8.62 9.78
N GLN A 151 8.34 9.50 10.46
CA GLN A 151 7.73 9.17 11.75
C GLN A 151 6.72 8.01 11.63
N GLU A 152 5.82 8.04 10.64
CA GLU A 152 4.85 6.97 10.43
C GLU A 152 5.52 5.65 10.01
N LEU A 153 6.54 5.72 9.15
CA LEU A 153 7.35 4.56 8.79
C LEU A 153 8.10 3.99 9.99
N GLN A 154 8.60 4.84 10.89
CA GLN A 154 9.28 4.41 12.10
C GLN A 154 8.31 3.75 13.07
N ARG A 155 7.08 4.27 13.20
CA ARG A 155 5.97 3.65 13.95
C ARG A 155 5.61 2.27 13.40
N ILE A 156 5.43 2.14 12.08
CA ILE A 156 5.12 0.85 11.42
C ILE A 156 6.27 -0.15 11.59
N ARG A 157 7.53 0.29 11.48
CA ARG A 157 8.71 -0.56 11.74
C ARG A 157 8.77 -1.02 13.19
N GLY A 158 8.51 -0.12 14.14
CA GLY A 158 8.43 -0.40 15.56
C GLY A 158 7.36 -1.46 15.88
N MET A 159 6.15 -1.29 15.35
CA MET A 159 5.07 -2.27 15.52
C MET A 159 5.43 -3.64 14.94
N ARG A 160 5.99 -3.70 13.73
CA ARG A 160 6.43 -4.98 13.16
C ARG A 160 7.46 -5.67 14.06
N CYS A 161 8.31 -4.90 14.74
CA CYS A 161 9.23 -5.42 15.74
C CYS A 161 8.46 -5.97 16.95
N VAL A 162 7.55 -5.18 17.54
CA VAL A 162 6.72 -5.61 18.69
C VAL A 162 5.93 -6.88 18.37
N ILE A 163 5.21 -6.93 17.25
CA ILE A 163 4.41 -8.10 16.88
C ILE A 163 5.30 -9.33 16.66
N LYS A 164 6.48 -9.15 16.06
CA LYS A 164 7.45 -10.24 15.96
C LYS A 164 7.96 -10.68 17.33
N THR A 165 8.28 -9.77 18.23
CA THR A 165 8.85 -10.11 19.55
C THR A 165 7.81 -10.71 20.49
N VAL A 166 6.58 -10.20 20.48
CA VAL A 166 5.48 -10.63 21.35
C VAL A 166 4.83 -11.92 20.85
N TYR A 167 4.72 -12.12 19.53
CA TYR A 167 3.97 -13.23 18.94
C TYR A 167 4.82 -14.25 18.17
N ASN A 168 6.14 -14.06 18.01
CA ASN A 168 7.05 -15.10 17.51
C ASN A 168 7.94 -15.65 18.65
N PRO A 169 7.59 -16.81 19.24
CA PRO A 169 8.30 -17.39 20.38
C PRO A 169 9.69 -17.93 20.05
N MET A 170 10.11 -17.97 18.78
CA MET A 170 11.42 -18.52 18.40
C MET A 170 12.61 -17.55 18.53
N THR A 171 12.37 -16.26 18.81
CA THR A 171 13.46 -15.26 18.91
C THR A 171 13.40 -14.38 20.16
N ALA A 172 12.69 -14.80 21.21
CA ALA A 172 12.76 -14.12 22.50
C ALA A 172 13.91 -14.74 23.33
N PRO A 173 15.12 -14.14 23.37
CA PRO A 173 16.00 -14.39 24.48
C PRO A 173 15.32 -13.81 25.72
N ASP A 174 15.14 -14.65 26.71
CA ASP A 174 14.57 -14.33 28.02
C ASP A 174 13.08 -13.96 28.09
N ARG A 175 12.38 -14.90 28.71
CA ARG A 175 11.13 -14.72 29.46
C ARG A 175 11.26 -13.46 30.33
N ASN A 176 10.48 -12.41 30.03
CA ASN A 176 9.92 -11.42 30.99
C ASN A 176 9.47 -10.07 30.38
N VAL A 177 9.42 -9.89 29.06
CA VAL A 177 8.79 -8.68 28.51
C VAL A 177 7.28 -8.87 28.45
N THR A 178 6.57 -8.31 29.45
CA THR A 178 5.11 -8.18 29.44
C THR A 178 4.79 -6.76 28.97
N ILE A 179 4.32 -6.62 27.74
CA ILE A 179 3.67 -5.38 27.27
C ILE A 179 2.26 -5.78 26.83
N GLY A 180 1.24 -5.32 27.55
CA GLY A 180 -0.17 -5.47 27.16
C GLY A 180 -0.88 -6.78 27.53
N GLY A 181 -0.40 -7.55 28.52
CA GLY A 181 -1.22 -8.59 29.17
C GLY A 181 -1.57 -9.85 28.36
N ALA A 182 -1.18 -9.98 27.09
CA ALA A 182 -1.40 -11.21 26.31
C ALA A 182 -0.15 -12.10 26.30
N ARG A 183 -0.07 -13.04 27.25
CA ARG A 183 0.84 -14.20 27.12
C ARG A 183 0.33 -15.09 25.99
N SER A 184 1.08 -15.25 24.92
CA SER A 184 0.84 -16.36 23.99
C SER A 184 2.14 -16.84 23.36
N ALA A 185 2.84 -17.71 24.09
CA ALA A 185 3.90 -18.58 23.58
C ALA A 185 3.35 -19.81 22.83
N ASP A 186 2.15 -19.71 22.23
CA ASP A 186 1.56 -20.79 21.45
C ASP A 186 2.12 -20.74 20.01
N PRO A 187 2.77 -21.82 19.51
CA PRO A 187 3.26 -21.92 18.14
C PRO A 187 2.18 -21.64 17.08
N LYS A 188 0.90 -21.87 17.39
CA LYS A 188 -0.22 -21.52 16.50
C LYS A 188 -0.37 -20.01 16.33
N TYR A 189 -0.01 -19.20 17.34
CA TYR A 189 -0.02 -17.73 17.25
C TYR A 189 1.17 -17.19 16.46
N ALA A 190 2.33 -17.84 16.52
CA ALA A 190 3.50 -17.52 15.70
C ALA A 190 3.25 -17.70 14.21
N ALA A 191 2.67 -18.85 13.84
CA ALA A 191 2.25 -19.10 12.46
C ALA A 191 1.14 -18.11 12.03
N ARG A 192 0.26 -17.71 12.96
CA ARG A 192 -0.79 -16.71 12.70
C ARG A 192 -0.26 -15.29 12.51
N THR A 193 0.94 -14.94 12.96
CA THR A 193 1.50 -13.57 12.82
C THR A 193 2.59 -13.45 11.76
N GLN A 194 2.99 -14.56 11.14
CA GLN A 194 3.83 -14.51 9.95
C GLN A 194 3.12 -13.72 8.83
N ASP A 195 3.86 -12.77 8.25
CA ASP A 195 3.37 -11.91 7.18
C ASP A 195 2.07 -11.16 7.51
N PHE A 196 1.81 -10.89 8.81
CA PHE A 196 0.55 -10.28 9.29
C PHE A 196 0.15 -9.03 8.50
N MET A 197 1.09 -8.09 8.24
CA MET A 197 0.77 -6.88 7.47
C MET A 197 0.35 -7.20 6.03
N LYS A 198 0.95 -8.21 5.40
CA LYS A 198 0.58 -8.62 4.03
C LYS A 198 -0.78 -9.32 4.04
N ARG A 199 -1.08 -10.10 5.07
CA ARG A 199 -2.37 -10.77 5.27
C ARG A 199 -3.50 -9.78 5.55
N ALA A 200 -3.25 -8.81 6.42
CA ALA A 200 -4.18 -7.70 6.63
C ALA A 200 -4.39 -6.94 5.32
N TYR A 201 -3.32 -6.45 4.69
CA TYR A 201 -3.39 -5.53 3.56
C TYR A 201 -3.91 -6.16 2.26
N PHE A 202 -3.34 -7.29 1.81
CA PHE A 202 -3.67 -7.89 0.52
C PHE A 202 -4.83 -8.88 0.58
N ARG A 203 -5.13 -9.44 1.77
CA ARG A 203 -6.19 -10.45 1.95
C ARG A 203 -7.34 -10.00 2.84
N GLY A 204 -7.23 -8.84 3.47
CA GLY A 204 -8.28 -8.32 4.35
C GLY A 204 -8.56 -9.21 5.56
N GLU A 205 -7.56 -9.97 6.03
CA GLU A 205 -7.78 -10.92 7.14
C GLU A 205 -8.11 -10.17 8.44
N GLN A 206 -9.36 -10.27 8.89
CA GLN A 206 -9.89 -9.48 10.01
C GLN A 206 -9.05 -9.59 11.28
N ALA A 207 -8.65 -10.81 11.68
CA ALA A 207 -7.83 -11.01 12.87
C ALA A 207 -6.48 -10.27 12.82
N MET A 208 -5.93 -10.03 11.62
CA MET A 208 -4.67 -9.26 11.46
C MET A 208 -4.93 -7.76 11.43
N ILE A 209 -6.10 -7.34 10.94
CA ILE A 209 -6.57 -5.95 10.98
C ILE A 209 -6.85 -5.54 12.42
N ASP A 210 -7.54 -6.37 13.19
CA ASP A 210 -7.83 -6.13 14.60
C ASP A 210 -6.51 -5.97 15.38
N LEU A 211 -5.54 -6.86 15.15
CA LEU A 211 -4.20 -6.74 15.75
C LEU A 211 -3.49 -5.43 15.38
N LEU A 212 -3.64 -4.96 14.13
CA LEU A 212 -3.10 -3.66 13.69
C LEU A 212 -3.77 -2.50 14.43
N ASN A 213 -5.10 -2.51 14.51
CA ASN A 213 -5.89 -1.46 15.16
C ASN A 213 -5.69 -1.43 16.68
N GLU A 214 -5.59 -2.57 17.35
CA GLU A 214 -5.29 -2.66 18.79
C GLU A 214 -3.90 -2.11 19.14
N THR A 215 -2.97 -2.14 18.17
CA THR A 215 -1.61 -1.64 18.36
C THR A 215 -1.50 -0.15 18.00
N PHE A 216 -2.54 0.46 17.40
CA PHE A 216 -2.52 1.82 16.85
C PHE A 216 -3.39 2.81 17.64
#